data_AF-A0A1I3HH91-F1
#
_entry.id   AF-A0A1I3HH91-F1
#
_cell.length_a   1.000
_cell.length_b   1.000
_cell.length_c   1.000
_cell.angle_alpha   90.00
_cell.angle_beta   90.00
_cell.angle_gamma   90.00
#
_symmetry.space_group_name_H-M   'P 1'
#
loop_
_entity.id
_entity.type
_entity.pdbx_description
1 polymer ?
#
loop_
_entity_poly.entity_id
_entity_poly.type
_entity_poly.pdbx_seq_one_letter_code
_entity_poly.pdbx_strand_id
1 'polypeptide(L)'
;MKDEPAETRTIQNVDNEENPQIKDSVVTHFRKWKDYSQNNYQGSYSIKACDIRKAHNFKNQLPEQSDYNYFVHELKENDKNTLSGVYYLFDHIKNEKKLNPVKFSEMIVSFAQDIPYSIVLDKSCNPDLYQENYIKDYFKTKNASCDPYQRYGINSPVEFLGNLKGDCDTRTLLLYTILDHYGYDVLLLTSQFYSHSILAVNLPVNGQKFNFFGVNYTVWETTSFLPPGIIPVEISDQNKWKITLKSNNNGNQ
;
A
#
# COMPACT_ATOMS: atom_id res chain seq x y z
N MET A 1 -29.43 32.11 -34.51
CA MET A 1 -29.12 32.13 -33.07
C MET A 1 -28.25 30.93 -32.77
N LYS A 2 -26.94 31.16 -32.73
CA LYS A 2 -25.95 30.20 -32.26
C LYS A 2 -25.31 30.90 -31.07
N ASP A 3 -25.54 30.37 -29.87
CA ASP A 3 -24.95 30.88 -28.65
C ASP A 3 -23.64 30.12 -28.39
N GLU A 4 -22.55 30.87 -28.44
CA GLU A 4 -21.22 30.52 -27.96
C GLU A 4 -21.21 30.29 -26.44
N PRO A 5 -20.25 29.50 -25.93
CA PRO A 5 -19.72 29.85 -24.62
C PRO A 5 -18.18 29.89 -24.53
N ALA A 6 -17.78 30.93 -23.80
CA ALA A 6 -16.66 31.05 -22.87
C ALA A 6 -15.26 31.36 -23.44
N GLU A 7 -14.99 32.67 -23.53
CA GLU A 7 -13.66 33.27 -23.66
C GLU A 7 -12.73 32.90 -22.48
N THR A 8 -11.53 32.46 -22.84
CA THR A 8 -10.35 32.33 -21.98
C THR A 8 -9.89 33.71 -21.50
N ARG A 9 -9.86 33.93 -20.18
CA ARG A 9 -9.29 35.15 -19.58
C ARG A 9 -7.81 34.96 -19.23
N THR A 10 -6.96 35.72 -19.92
CA THR A 10 -5.54 35.93 -19.62
C THR A 10 -5.41 36.92 -18.46
N ILE A 11 -4.67 36.56 -17.40
CA ILE A 11 -4.37 37.46 -16.28
C ILE A 11 -3.01 38.12 -16.53
N GLN A 12 -2.99 39.47 -16.52
CA GLN A 12 -1.78 40.28 -16.57
C GLN A 12 -1.10 40.31 -15.20
N ASN A 13 0.23 40.18 -15.21
CA ASN A 13 1.11 40.28 -14.05
C ASN A 13 1.20 41.74 -13.56
N VAL A 14 1.08 41.92 -12.24
CA VAL A 14 1.56 43.10 -11.54
C VAL A 14 2.51 42.59 -10.46
N ASP A 15 3.79 42.87 -10.62
CA ASP A 15 4.81 42.59 -9.62
C ASP A 15 4.70 43.60 -8.48
N ASN A 16 4.63 43.09 -7.24
CA ASN A 16 5.44 43.57 -6.11
C ASN A 16 5.21 42.70 -4.86
N GLU A 17 6.34 42.23 -4.32
CA GLU A 17 6.67 41.99 -2.90
C GLU A 17 5.61 41.37 -1.97
N GLU A 18 5.72 40.06 -1.75
CA GLU A 18 5.77 39.39 -0.43
C GLU A 18 5.84 37.86 -0.68
N ASN A 19 6.76 37.17 -0.02
CA ASN A 19 7.00 35.72 -0.16
C ASN A 19 5.70 34.91 0.01
N PRO A 20 5.10 34.34 -1.06
CA PRO A 20 3.85 33.62 -0.91
C PRO A 20 4.14 32.28 -0.23
N GLN A 21 3.56 32.06 0.95
CA GLN A 21 3.42 30.70 1.48
C GLN A 21 2.87 29.82 0.36
N ILE A 22 3.71 28.94 -0.18
CA ILE A 22 3.31 28.02 -1.24
C ILE A 22 2.21 27.14 -0.64
N LYS A 23 0.96 27.43 -1.00
CA LYS A 23 -0.21 26.65 -0.59
C LYS A 23 -0.07 25.28 -1.25
N ASP A 24 0.30 24.27 -0.47
CA ASP A 24 0.42 22.91 -0.99
C ASP A 24 -0.95 22.33 -1.33
N SER A 25 -1.04 21.69 -2.50
CA SER A 25 -2.25 21.00 -2.95
C SER A 25 -2.42 19.66 -2.23
N VAL A 26 -3.64 19.15 -2.16
CA VAL A 26 -3.94 17.81 -1.64
C VAL A 26 -4.55 16.93 -2.72
N VAL A 27 -4.19 15.66 -2.74
CA VAL A 27 -4.85 14.61 -3.51
C VAL A 27 -5.86 13.94 -2.58
N THR A 28 -7.13 13.91 -2.98
CA THR A 28 -8.22 13.34 -2.17
C THR A 28 -8.84 12.16 -2.90
N HIS A 29 -8.95 11.04 -2.21
CA HIS A 29 -9.62 9.84 -2.70
C HIS A 29 -10.85 9.57 -1.86
N PHE A 30 -12.00 9.38 -2.52
CA PHE A 30 -13.18 8.81 -1.89
C PHE A 30 -13.28 7.32 -2.27
N ARG A 31 -13.41 6.45 -1.28
CA ARG A 31 -13.43 5.00 -1.44
C ARG A 31 -14.72 4.41 -0.88
N LYS A 32 -15.18 3.32 -1.49
CA LYS A 32 -16.23 2.43 -0.97
C LYS A 32 -15.75 1.00 -1.12
N TRP A 33 -15.77 0.21 -0.06
CA TRP A 33 -15.30 -1.18 -0.07
C TRP A 33 -16.11 -2.04 0.90
N LYS A 34 -15.88 -3.36 0.85
CA LYS A 34 -16.48 -4.33 1.77
C LYS A 34 -15.44 -5.21 2.43
N ASP A 35 -15.70 -5.66 3.65
CA ASP A 35 -14.95 -6.77 4.26
C ASP A 35 -15.48 -8.15 3.83
N TYR A 36 -14.84 -9.20 4.36
CA TYR A 36 -15.22 -10.60 4.09
C TYR A 36 -16.60 -10.98 4.63
N SER A 37 -17.16 -10.19 5.56
CA SER A 37 -18.51 -10.36 6.12
C SER A 37 -19.56 -9.50 5.39
N GLN A 38 -19.20 -8.90 4.24
CA GLN A 38 -20.06 -8.02 3.43
C GLN A 38 -20.47 -6.71 4.13
N ASN A 39 -19.77 -6.31 5.20
CA ASN A 39 -19.97 -5.00 5.81
C ASN A 39 -19.47 -3.92 4.86
N ASN A 40 -20.25 -2.85 4.69
CA ASN A 40 -19.89 -1.74 3.79
C ASN A 40 -19.16 -0.64 4.56
N TYR A 41 -18.05 -0.18 4.00
CA TYR A 41 -17.28 0.96 4.47
C TYR A 41 -17.14 1.99 3.36
N GLN A 42 -17.04 3.26 3.75
CA GLN A 42 -16.78 4.34 2.82
C GLN A 42 -16.18 5.54 3.53
N GLY A 43 -15.49 6.38 2.77
CA GLY A 43 -15.06 7.69 3.23
C GLY A 43 -13.95 8.26 2.35
N SER A 44 -13.53 9.47 2.70
CA SER A 44 -12.45 10.16 2.01
C SER A 44 -11.21 10.23 2.88
N TYR A 45 -10.06 10.15 2.24
CA TYR A 45 -8.79 10.55 2.84
C TYR A 45 -8.03 11.44 1.85
N SER A 46 -7.08 12.21 2.38
CA SER A 46 -6.25 13.11 1.58
C SER A 46 -4.77 12.93 1.90
N ILE A 47 -3.93 13.05 0.89
CA ILE A 47 -2.47 13.06 0.99
C ILE A 47 -1.98 14.39 0.41
N LYS A 48 -1.02 15.03 1.07
CA LYS A 48 -0.41 16.27 0.59
C LYS A 48 0.45 15.99 -0.64
N ALA A 49 0.33 16.83 -1.67
CA ALA A 49 1.13 16.71 -2.87
C ALA A 49 2.63 16.85 -2.56
N CYS A 50 3.02 17.65 -1.56
CA CYS A 50 4.42 17.73 -1.13
C CYS A 50 4.93 16.44 -0.51
N ASP A 51 4.10 15.70 0.22
CA ASP A 51 4.52 14.45 0.87
C ASP A 51 4.68 13.33 -0.17
N ILE A 52 3.82 13.29 -1.20
CA ILE A 52 4.00 12.41 -2.36
C ILE A 52 5.33 12.71 -3.06
N ARG A 53 5.62 13.99 -3.35
CA ARG A 53 6.91 14.39 -3.98
C ARG A 53 8.11 14.01 -3.12
N LYS A 54 8.03 14.20 -1.79
CA LYS A 54 9.11 13.85 -0.87
C LYS A 54 9.34 12.34 -0.82
N ALA A 55 8.29 11.54 -0.71
CA ALA A 55 8.39 10.08 -0.71
C ALA A 55 9.02 9.57 -2.01
N HIS A 56 8.56 10.09 -3.15
CA HIS A 56 9.13 9.78 -4.46
C HIS A 56 10.62 10.14 -4.57
N ASN A 57 11.00 11.34 -4.14
CA ASN A 57 12.38 11.79 -4.16
C ASN A 57 13.27 10.94 -3.24
N PHE A 58 12.79 10.62 -2.04
CA PHE A 58 13.49 9.76 -1.09
C PHE A 58 13.74 8.37 -1.68
N LYS A 59 12.69 7.70 -2.19
CA LYS A 59 12.80 6.39 -2.86
C LYS A 59 13.86 6.40 -3.96
N ASN A 60 13.88 7.45 -4.79
CA ASN A 60 14.81 7.56 -5.91
C ASN A 60 16.25 7.90 -5.51
N GLN A 61 16.48 8.36 -4.29
CA GLN A 61 17.82 8.68 -3.76
C GLN A 61 18.44 7.51 -2.98
N LEU A 62 17.68 6.45 -2.68
CA LEU A 62 18.21 5.27 -1.99
C LEU A 62 19.30 4.57 -2.83
N PRO A 63 20.37 4.05 -2.20
CA PRO A 63 21.50 3.45 -2.91
C PRO A 63 21.12 2.11 -3.56
N GLU A 64 21.58 1.90 -4.81
CA GLU A 64 21.21 0.75 -5.66
C GLU A 64 21.72 -0.61 -5.15
N GLN A 65 22.81 -0.63 -4.39
CA GLN A 65 23.42 -1.87 -3.88
C GLN A 65 22.86 -2.29 -2.51
N SER A 66 21.74 -1.70 -2.08
CA SER A 66 21.18 -1.99 -0.76
C SER A 66 20.40 -3.30 -0.76
N ASP A 67 20.43 -3.99 0.38
CA ASP A 67 19.60 -5.16 0.62
C ASP A 67 18.10 -4.82 0.50
N TYR A 68 17.29 -5.76 0.01
CA TYR A 68 15.84 -5.53 -0.18
C TYR A 68 15.14 -5.21 1.14
N ASN A 69 15.52 -5.88 2.24
CA ASN A 69 14.92 -5.60 3.54
C ASN A 69 15.26 -4.19 4.02
N TYR A 70 16.48 -3.71 3.75
CA TYR A 70 16.86 -2.33 4.03
C TYR A 70 15.98 -1.35 3.25
N PHE A 71 15.81 -1.55 1.94
CA PHE A 71 14.99 -0.67 1.13
C PHE A 71 13.53 -0.59 1.62
N VAL A 72 12.89 -1.74 1.86
CA VAL A 72 11.51 -1.80 2.35
C VAL A 72 11.39 -1.16 3.75
N HIS A 73 12.40 -1.35 4.61
CA HIS A 73 12.48 -0.68 5.91
C HIS A 73 12.54 0.85 5.75
N GLU A 74 13.44 1.36 4.93
CA GLU A 74 13.62 2.80 4.73
C GLU A 74 12.35 3.47 4.16
N LEU A 75 11.68 2.83 3.20
CA LEU A 75 10.40 3.33 2.69
C LEU A 75 9.35 3.42 3.79
N LYS A 76 9.22 2.38 4.60
CA LYS A 76 8.28 2.37 5.73
C LYS A 76 8.61 3.46 6.74
N GLU A 77 9.88 3.61 7.09
CA GLU A 77 10.32 4.58 8.11
C GLU A 77 10.17 6.03 7.63
N ASN A 78 10.40 6.30 6.34
CA ASN A 78 10.15 7.62 5.75
C ASN A 78 8.66 7.98 5.75
N ASP A 79 7.79 7.01 5.47
CA ASP A 79 6.37 7.26 5.23
C ASP A 79 5.46 7.11 6.46
N LYS A 80 5.91 6.46 7.54
CA LYS A 80 5.05 6.12 8.70
C LYS A 80 4.30 7.30 9.33
N ASN A 81 4.80 8.52 9.21
CA ASN A 81 4.23 9.72 9.82
C ASN A 81 3.39 10.58 8.86
N THR A 82 3.28 10.20 7.58
CA THR A 82 2.62 11.00 6.53
C THR A 82 1.29 10.40 6.05
N LEU A 83 0.79 9.39 6.75
CA LEU A 83 -0.47 8.67 6.43
C LEU A 83 -1.67 9.16 7.27
N SER A 84 -1.60 10.36 7.87
CA SER A 84 -2.61 10.86 8.81
C SER A 84 -4.03 10.92 8.24
N GLY A 85 -4.19 11.20 6.95
CA GLY A 85 -5.49 11.22 6.29
C GLY A 85 -6.20 9.87 6.32
N VAL A 86 -5.49 8.77 6.05
CA VAL A 86 -6.07 7.42 6.09
C VAL A 86 -6.24 6.93 7.53
N TYR A 87 -5.34 7.32 8.44
CA TYR A 87 -5.50 7.02 9.87
C TYR A 87 -6.78 7.65 10.43
N TYR A 88 -7.03 8.92 10.13
CA TYR A 88 -8.27 9.59 10.54
C TYR A 88 -9.52 8.88 10.00
N LEU A 89 -9.51 8.48 8.72
CA LEU A 89 -10.61 7.71 8.12
C LEU A 89 -10.85 6.39 8.87
N PHE A 90 -9.78 5.64 9.16
CA PHE A 90 -9.88 4.34 9.82
C PHE A 90 -10.29 4.46 11.29
N ASP A 91 -9.78 5.44 12.02
CA ASP A 91 -10.18 5.73 13.40
C ASP A 91 -11.67 6.08 13.48
N HIS A 92 -12.15 6.92 12.55
CA HIS A 92 -13.56 7.26 12.46
C HIS A 92 -14.43 6.01 12.25
N ILE A 93 -14.09 5.18 11.25
CA ILE A 93 -14.82 3.94 10.96
C ILE A 93 -14.78 2.98 12.17
N LYS A 94 -13.61 2.80 12.79
CA LYS A 94 -13.43 1.93 13.96
C LYS A 94 -14.34 2.34 15.10
N ASN A 95 -14.39 3.64 15.41
CA ASN A 95 -15.16 4.19 16.51
C ASN A 95 -16.67 4.12 16.24
N GLU A 96 -17.11 4.53 15.05
CA GLU A 96 -18.53 4.48 14.67
C GLU A 96 -19.09 3.07 14.65
N LYS A 97 -18.33 2.12 14.09
CA LYS A 97 -18.75 0.72 13.95
C LYS A 97 -18.38 -0.15 15.15
N LYS A 98 -17.67 0.41 16.14
CA LYS A 98 -17.18 -0.29 17.34
C LYS A 98 -16.41 -1.58 17.00
N LEU A 99 -15.50 -1.49 16.02
CA LEU A 99 -14.77 -2.65 15.54
C LEU A 99 -13.77 -3.14 16.61
N ASN A 100 -13.82 -4.43 16.93
CA ASN A 100 -12.78 -5.09 17.73
C ASN A 100 -11.49 -5.24 16.90
N PRO A 101 -10.33 -5.59 17.50
CA PRO A 101 -9.06 -5.67 16.78
C PRO A 101 -9.09 -6.59 15.55
N VAL A 102 -9.74 -7.74 15.61
CA VAL A 102 -9.85 -8.63 14.44
C VAL A 102 -10.62 -7.95 13.31
N LYS A 103 -11.82 -7.44 13.59
CA LYS A 103 -12.66 -6.75 12.58
C LYS A 103 -12.04 -5.45 12.07
N PHE A 104 -11.29 -4.75 12.91
CA PHE A 104 -10.57 -3.56 12.50
C PHE A 104 -9.45 -3.90 11.52
N SER A 105 -8.66 -4.95 11.78
CA SER A 105 -7.66 -5.43 10.83
C SER A 105 -8.28 -5.92 9.51
N GLU A 106 -9.44 -6.62 9.55
CA GLU A 106 -10.15 -7.05 8.34
C GLU A 106 -10.62 -5.86 7.50
N MET A 107 -11.11 -4.80 8.14
CA MET A 107 -11.50 -3.55 7.47
C MET A 107 -10.31 -2.88 6.78
N ILE A 108 -9.14 -2.85 7.42
CA ILE A 108 -7.90 -2.27 6.87
C ILE A 108 -7.37 -3.09 5.69
N VAL A 109 -7.29 -4.41 5.82
CA VAL A 109 -6.72 -5.24 4.74
C VAL A 109 -7.65 -5.31 3.55
N SER A 110 -8.96 -5.43 3.77
CA SER A 110 -9.94 -5.38 2.69
C SER A 110 -9.96 -4.04 1.95
N PHE A 111 -9.67 -2.91 2.63
CA PHE A 111 -9.50 -1.61 1.96
C PHE A 111 -8.41 -1.65 0.89
N ALA A 112 -7.25 -2.25 1.18
CA ALA A 112 -6.16 -2.35 0.22
C ALA A 112 -6.43 -3.40 -0.87
N GLN A 113 -7.04 -4.53 -0.51
CA GLN A 113 -7.43 -5.58 -1.47
C GLN A 113 -8.45 -5.07 -2.49
N ASP A 114 -9.36 -4.17 -2.09
CA ASP A 114 -10.36 -3.53 -2.96
C ASP A 114 -9.76 -2.54 -3.97
N ILE A 115 -8.52 -2.07 -3.77
CA ILE A 115 -7.83 -1.26 -4.79
C ILE A 115 -7.52 -2.19 -5.98
N PRO A 116 -7.74 -1.78 -7.25
CA PRO A 116 -7.36 -2.59 -8.40
C PRO A 116 -5.85 -2.85 -8.48
N TYR A 117 -5.45 -4.07 -8.82
CA TYR A 117 -4.03 -4.42 -8.94
C TYR A 117 -3.39 -3.72 -10.13
N SER A 118 -2.24 -3.09 -9.91
CA SER A 118 -1.39 -2.54 -10.96
C SER A 118 0.02 -3.03 -10.73
N ILE A 119 0.61 -3.70 -11.72
CA ILE A 119 2.01 -4.13 -11.62
C ILE A 119 2.90 -2.89 -11.57
N VAL A 120 3.85 -2.86 -10.64
CA VAL A 120 4.77 -1.72 -10.51
C VAL A 120 6.12 -2.14 -11.07
N LEU A 121 6.67 -1.34 -11.98
CA LEU A 121 7.81 -1.75 -12.78
C LEU A 121 8.86 -0.64 -12.86
N ASP A 122 10.13 -1.03 -12.88
CA ASP A 122 11.28 -0.12 -12.92
C ASP A 122 11.56 0.47 -14.31
N LYS A 123 11.06 -0.18 -15.38
CA LYS A 123 11.10 0.33 -16.76
C LYS A 123 9.68 0.63 -17.24
N SER A 124 9.52 0.77 -18.56
CA SER A 124 8.21 0.97 -19.17
C SER A 124 7.31 -0.27 -19.01
N CYS A 125 6.01 -0.11 -19.28
CA CYS A 125 5.02 -1.19 -19.28
C CYS A 125 5.14 -2.14 -20.49
N ASN A 126 6.33 -2.23 -21.11
CA ASN A 126 6.58 -3.18 -22.19
C ASN A 126 7.03 -4.53 -21.58
N PRO A 127 6.21 -5.60 -21.66
CA PRO A 127 6.56 -6.91 -21.10
C PRO A 127 7.85 -7.52 -21.68
N ASP A 128 8.29 -7.11 -22.87
CA ASP A 128 9.51 -7.61 -23.51
C ASP A 128 10.80 -7.12 -22.84
N LEU A 129 10.71 -6.10 -21.98
CA LEU A 129 11.84 -5.57 -21.21
C LEU A 129 12.19 -6.41 -19.97
N TYR A 130 11.38 -7.44 -19.68
CA TYR A 130 11.44 -8.26 -18.48
C TYR A 130 11.65 -9.74 -18.85
N GLN A 131 12.45 -10.43 -18.04
CA GLN A 131 12.73 -11.86 -18.24
C GLN A 131 11.70 -12.75 -17.53
N GLU A 132 11.07 -12.18 -16.51
CA GLU A 132 10.15 -12.83 -15.60
C GLU A 132 8.82 -13.18 -16.30
N ASN A 133 8.51 -14.47 -16.35
CA ASN A 133 7.31 -14.94 -17.03
C ASN A 133 6.03 -14.42 -16.38
N TYR A 134 6.00 -14.20 -15.06
CA TYR A 134 4.82 -13.69 -14.38
C TYR A 134 4.43 -12.28 -14.86
N ILE A 135 5.41 -11.43 -15.24
CA ILE A 135 5.15 -10.10 -15.80
C ILE A 135 4.44 -10.25 -17.15
N LYS A 136 5.00 -11.10 -18.02
CA LYS A 136 4.42 -11.40 -19.35
C LYS A 136 3.02 -12.00 -19.24
N ASP A 137 2.82 -12.91 -18.30
CA ASP A 137 1.53 -13.55 -18.08
C ASP A 137 0.50 -12.57 -17.49
N TYR A 138 0.92 -11.66 -16.60
CA TYR A 138 0.06 -10.60 -16.10
C TYR A 138 -0.44 -9.69 -17.23
N PHE A 139 0.41 -9.29 -18.18
CA PHE A 139 0.00 -8.47 -19.33
C PHE A 139 -0.94 -9.18 -20.31
N LYS A 140 -1.08 -10.52 -20.23
CA LYS A 140 -2.11 -11.27 -20.99
C LYS A 140 -3.49 -11.22 -20.33
N THR A 141 -3.57 -10.78 -19.07
CA THR A 141 -4.85 -10.71 -18.35
C THR A 141 -5.71 -9.54 -18.84
N LYS A 142 -7.03 -9.69 -18.70
CA LYS A 142 -7.96 -8.62 -19.03
C LYS A 142 -7.79 -7.47 -18.02
N ASN A 143 -7.66 -6.24 -18.53
CA ASN A 143 -7.48 -5.02 -17.74
C ASN A 143 -6.15 -4.95 -16.97
N ALA A 144 -5.08 -5.58 -17.48
CA ALA A 144 -3.74 -5.40 -16.94
C ALA A 144 -3.40 -3.90 -16.83
N SER A 145 -3.09 -3.45 -15.61
CA SER A 145 -2.73 -2.07 -15.27
C SER A 145 -1.28 -2.03 -14.84
N CYS A 146 -0.57 -0.96 -15.16
CA CYS A 146 0.85 -0.84 -14.90
C CYS A 146 1.22 0.57 -14.41
N ASP A 147 2.18 0.62 -13.48
CA ASP A 147 2.87 1.84 -13.10
C ASP A 147 4.35 1.76 -13.49
N PRO A 148 4.74 2.40 -14.59
CA PRO A 148 6.10 2.30 -15.10
C PRO A 148 7.07 3.25 -14.37
N TYR A 149 8.36 2.99 -14.58
CA TYR A 149 9.47 3.84 -14.14
C TYR A 149 9.52 4.07 -12.63
N GLN A 150 9.04 3.10 -11.86
CA GLN A 150 9.14 3.11 -10.41
C GLN A 150 10.41 2.40 -9.99
N ARG A 151 11.42 3.15 -9.53
CA ARG A 151 12.68 2.59 -9.04
C ARG A 151 12.40 1.48 -8.02
N TYR A 152 13.09 0.35 -8.17
CA TYR A 152 12.92 -0.89 -7.39
C TYR A 152 11.59 -1.63 -7.62
N GLY A 153 10.78 -1.22 -8.61
CA GLY A 153 9.53 -1.90 -8.94
C GLY A 153 8.47 -1.79 -7.86
N ILE A 154 8.43 -0.68 -7.12
CA ILE A 154 7.53 -0.51 -5.96
C ILE A 154 7.11 0.94 -5.75
N ASN A 155 5.90 1.15 -5.24
CA ASN A 155 5.45 2.43 -4.70
C ASN A 155 5.51 2.40 -3.17
N SER A 156 6.02 3.47 -2.56
CA SER A 156 5.99 3.63 -1.10
C SER A 156 4.55 3.75 -0.59
N PRO A 157 4.29 3.57 0.73
CA PRO A 157 2.95 3.75 1.29
C PRO A 157 2.27 5.07 0.88
N VAL A 158 3.00 6.19 0.90
CA VAL A 158 2.49 7.51 0.51
C VAL A 158 2.24 7.61 -0.99
N GLU A 159 3.16 7.11 -1.82
CA GLU A 159 2.98 7.10 -3.27
C GLU A 159 1.74 6.28 -3.66
N PHE A 160 1.56 5.10 -3.05
CA PHE A 160 0.43 4.23 -3.32
C PHE A 160 -0.90 4.84 -2.90
N LEU A 161 -0.99 5.45 -1.71
CA LEU A 161 -2.20 6.20 -1.33
C LEU A 161 -2.41 7.46 -2.18
N GLY A 162 -1.36 8.00 -2.80
CA GLY A 162 -1.45 9.11 -3.73
C GLY A 162 -2.03 8.70 -5.10
N ASN A 163 -1.58 7.58 -5.67
CA ASN A 163 -1.89 7.21 -7.05
C ASN A 163 -2.83 5.99 -7.21
N LEU A 164 -3.06 5.23 -6.15
CA LEU A 164 -3.81 3.96 -6.11
C LEU A 164 -3.28 2.87 -7.05
N LYS A 165 -2.00 2.90 -7.39
CA LYS A 165 -1.31 1.89 -8.20
C LYS A 165 -0.34 1.09 -7.35
N GLY A 166 -0.63 -0.19 -7.16
CA GLY A 166 0.19 -1.04 -6.31
C GLY A 166 0.01 -2.52 -6.60
N ASP A 167 1.14 -3.21 -6.56
CA ASP A 167 1.31 -4.64 -6.67
C ASP A 167 1.45 -5.29 -5.27
N CYS A 168 1.90 -6.54 -5.23
CA CYS A 168 1.99 -7.31 -3.99
C CYS A 168 2.93 -6.66 -2.96
N ASP A 169 4.11 -6.18 -3.38
CA ASP A 169 5.08 -5.52 -2.51
C ASP A 169 4.52 -4.19 -1.99
N THR A 170 4.01 -3.35 -2.90
CA THR A 170 3.42 -2.05 -2.58
C THR A 170 2.28 -2.16 -1.57
N ARG A 171 1.33 -3.08 -1.80
CA ARG A 171 0.17 -3.29 -0.92
C ARG A 171 0.58 -3.80 0.44
N THR A 172 1.47 -4.79 0.46
CA THR A 172 1.92 -5.43 1.70
C THR A 172 2.70 -4.43 2.56
N LEU A 173 3.53 -3.57 1.95
CA LEU A 173 4.25 -2.52 2.65
C LEU A 173 3.32 -1.46 3.25
N LEU A 174 2.30 -1.01 2.50
CA LEU A 174 1.26 -0.13 3.04
C LEU A 174 0.57 -0.75 4.25
N LEU A 175 0.08 -1.99 4.10
CA LEU A 175 -0.66 -2.69 5.14
C LEU A 175 0.20 -2.95 6.38
N TYR A 176 1.46 -3.37 6.20
CA TYR A 176 2.42 -3.50 7.28
C TYR A 176 2.58 -2.18 8.03
N THR A 177 2.80 -1.07 7.31
CA THR A 177 2.99 0.27 7.90
C THR A 177 1.78 0.72 8.71
N ILE A 178 0.57 0.46 8.21
CA ILE A 178 -0.68 0.83 8.89
C ILE A 178 -0.93 -0.07 10.11
N LEU A 179 -0.72 -1.38 10.00
CA LEU A 179 -0.95 -2.31 11.10
C LEU A 179 0.09 -2.10 12.22
N ASP A 180 1.35 -1.85 11.90
CA ASP A 180 2.39 -1.46 12.86
C ASP A 180 2.01 -0.18 13.61
N HIS A 181 1.50 0.84 12.89
CA HIS A 181 0.99 2.07 13.52
C HIS A 181 -0.12 1.82 14.56
N TYR A 182 -1.01 0.85 14.30
CA TYR A 182 -2.07 0.48 15.24
C TYR A 182 -1.65 -0.56 16.30
N GLY A 183 -0.36 -0.89 16.38
CA GLY A 183 0.21 -1.78 17.40
C GLY A 183 -0.04 -3.28 17.17
N TYR A 184 -0.38 -3.69 15.95
CA TYR A 184 -0.46 -5.12 15.63
C TYR A 184 0.93 -5.74 15.58
N ASP A 185 1.05 -6.95 16.13
CA ASP A 185 2.25 -7.78 15.96
C ASP A 185 2.18 -8.44 14.58
N VAL A 186 2.92 -7.89 13.63
CA VAL A 186 2.84 -8.17 12.19
C VAL A 186 4.22 -8.43 11.60
N LEU A 187 4.27 -9.40 10.71
CA LEU A 187 5.42 -9.72 9.86
C LEU A 187 5.07 -9.37 8.42
N LEU A 188 6.01 -8.73 7.72
CA LEU A 188 6.01 -8.67 6.27
C LEU A 188 6.83 -9.86 5.76
N LEU A 189 6.20 -10.72 4.96
CA LEU A 189 6.84 -11.89 4.37
C LEU A 189 7.02 -11.69 2.88
N THR A 190 8.21 -12.00 2.38
CA THR A 190 8.51 -12.04 0.94
C THR A 190 8.96 -13.43 0.53
N SER A 191 8.73 -13.77 -0.74
CA SER A 191 9.22 -15.00 -1.34
C SER A 191 9.74 -14.75 -2.74
N GLN A 192 11.05 -14.96 -2.93
CA GLN A 192 11.65 -15.01 -4.26
C GLN A 192 11.09 -16.19 -5.07
N PHE A 193 10.79 -17.32 -4.42
CA PHE A 193 10.26 -18.51 -5.09
C PHE A 193 8.86 -18.24 -5.66
N TYR A 194 8.01 -17.53 -4.92
CA TYR A 194 6.67 -17.16 -5.39
C TYR A 194 6.63 -15.84 -6.16
N SER A 195 7.72 -15.06 -6.15
CA SER A 195 7.73 -13.67 -6.66
C SER A 195 6.57 -12.86 -6.07
N HIS A 196 6.36 -12.98 -4.76
CA HIS A 196 5.17 -12.49 -4.08
C HIS A 196 5.47 -12.03 -2.64
N SER A 197 4.57 -11.21 -2.10
CA SER A 197 4.63 -10.64 -0.75
C SER A 197 3.29 -10.70 -0.05
N ILE A 198 3.30 -11.10 1.23
CA ILE A 198 2.11 -11.27 2.07
C ILE A 198 2.38 -10.78 3.50
N LEU A 199 1.33 -10.71 4.32
CA LEU A 199 1.48 -10.48 5.76
C LEU A 199 1.38 -11.78 6.55
N ALA A 200 1.92 -11.76 7.76
CA ALA A 200 1.49 -12.66 8.82
C ALA A 200 1.25 -11.87 10.11
N VAL A 201 0.04 -11.96 10.67
CA VAL A 201 -0.39 -11.13 11.81
C VAL A 201 -0.77 -12.01 12.99
N ASN A 202 -0.29 -11.67 14.19
CA ASN A 202 -0.65 -12.36 15.43
C ASN A 202 -2.10 -12.04 15.81
N LEU A 203 -3.02 -12.83 15.24
CA LEU A 203 -4.46 -12.69 15.41
C LEU A 203 -5.06 -14.00 15.94
N PRO A 204 -6.06 -13.93 16.85
CA PRO A 204 -6.75 -15.08 17.40
C PRO A 204 -7.81 -15.62 16.42
N VAL A 205 -7.41 -15.91 15.19
CA VAL A 205 -8.27 -16.46 14.13
C VAL A 205 -7.77 -17.84 13.70
N ASN A 206 -8.63 -18.67 13.13
CA ASN A 206 -8.24 -19.98 12.60
C ASN A 206 -7.63 -19.84 11.20
N GLY A 207 -7.05 -20.93 10.69
CA GLY A 207 -6.47 -21.01 9.34
C GLY A 207 -4.96 -21.18 9.36
N GLN A 208 -4.32 -20.96 8.22
CA GLN A 208 -2.89 -21.18 8.04
C GLN A 208 -2.06 -20.21 8.89
N LYS A 209 -1.02 -20.77 9.52
CA LYS A 209 -0.14 -20.07 10.48
C LYS A 209 1.30 -20.13 10.05
N PHE A 210 2.02 -19.02 10.10
CA PHE A 210 3.47 -18.95 10.02
C PHE A 210 4.06 -18.93 11.43
N ASN A 211 4.85 -19.94 11.79
CA ASN A 211 5.48 -20.00 13.11
C ASN A 211 6.79 -19.22 13.12
N PHE A 212 6.93 -18.28 14.06
CA PHE A 212 8.17 -17.55 14.28
C PHE A 212 8.42 -17.40 15.77
N PHE A 213 9.54 -17.97 16.25
CA PHE A 213 9.91 -17.99 17.68
C PHE A 213 8.77 -18.40 18.63
N GLY A 214 8.01 -19.44 18.25
CA GLY A 214 6.92 -19.97 19.08
C GLY A 214 5.60 -19.20 18.99
N VAL A 215 5.54 -18.07 18.29
CA VAL A 215 4.32 -17.33 17.99
C VAL A 215 3.74 -17.78 16.65
N ASN A 216 2.44 -18.07 16.62
CA ASN A 216 1.72 -18.49 15.42
C ASN A 216 1.02 -17.30 14.76
N TYR A 217 1.67 -16.69 13.78
CA TYR A 217 1.13 -15.59 13.00
C TYR A 217 0.16 -16.10 11.94
N THR A 218 -1.03 -15.53 11.83
CA THR A 218 -1.97 -15.87 10.76
C THR A 218 -1.50 -15.27 9.45
N VAL A 219 -1.25 -16.10 8.43
CA VAL A 219 -0.87 -15.59 7.09
C VAL A 219 -2.04 -14.87 6.44
N TRP A 220 -1.76 -13.86 5.64
CA TRP A 220 -2.78 -13.05 5.01
C TRP A 220 -2.34 -12.59 3.62
N GLU A 221 -3.01 -13.14 2.60
CA GLU A 221 -2.84 -12.75 1.21
C GLU A 221 -3.37 -11.32 0.99
N THR A 222 -2.53 -10.40 0.53
CA THR A 222 -2.83 -8.95 0.46
C THR A 222 -3.30 -8.49 -0.91
N THR A 223 -3.13 -9.32 -1.94
CA THR A 223 -3.46 -8.97 -3.32
C THR A 223 -4.83 -9.52 -3.74
N SER A 224 -5.14 -10.77 -3.36
CA SER A 224 -6.45 -11.37 -3.62
C SER A 224 -7.42 -11.04 -2.48
N PHE A 225 -8.72 -10.96 -2.77
CA PHE A 225 -9.77 -10.77 -1.75
C PHE A 225 -9.99 -12.04 -0.94
N LEU A 226 -9.03 -12.38 -0.07
CA LEU A 226 -9.03 -13.55 0.80
C LEU A 226 -8.97 -13.12 2.27
N PRO A 227 -9.74 -13.78 3.16
CA PRO A 227 -9.71 -13.52 4.59
C PRO A 227 -8.41 -14.03 5.23
N PRO A 228 -8.08 -13.57 6.45
CA PRO A 228 -6.89 -14.03 7.15
C PRO A 228 -6.94 -15.56 7.36
N GLY A 229 -5.79 -16.21 7.17
CA GLY A 229 -5.62 -17.65 7.34
C GLY A 229 -6.04 -18.49 6.13
N ILE A 230 -6.57 -17.86 5.08
CA ILE A 230 -6.85 -18.50 3.79
C ILE A 230 -5.82 -18.02 2.77
N ILE A 231 -5.04 -18.95 2.24
CA ILE A 231 -4.00 -18.68 1.25
C ILE A 231 -4.12 -19.72 0.11
N PRO A 232 -3.88 -19.34 -1.16
CA PRO A 232 -3.88 -20.29 -2.27
C PRO A 232 -2.84 -21.41 -2.05
N VAL A 233 -3.17 -22.62 -2.48
CA VAL A 233 -2.32 -23.80 -2.29
C VAL A 233 -0.96 -23.62 -2.97
N GLU A 234 -0.94 -22.90 -4.09
CA GLU A 234 0.22 -22.62 -4.92
C GLU A 234 1.30 -21.83 -4.16
N ILE A 235 0.91 -21.04 -3.15
CA ILE A 235 1.82 -20.19 -2.36
C ILE A 235 1.85 -20.58 -0.86
N SER A 236 1.36 -21.77 -0.53
CA SER A 236 1.13 -22.21 0.85
C SER A 236 2.34 -22.87 1.55
N ASP A 237 3.44 -23.17 0.87
CA ASP A 237 4.63 -23.76 1.52
C ASP A 237 5.37 -22.69 2.33
N GLN A 238 5.31 -22.83 3.66
CA GLN A 238 5.86 -21.88 4.62
C GLN A 238 7.38 -21.75 4.52
N ASN A 239 8.07 -22.80 4.07
CA ASN A 239 9.53 -22.80 3.96
C ASN A 239 10.05 -21.92 2.82
N LYS A 240 9.15 -21.41 1.97
CA LYS A 240 9.48 -20.51 0.86
C LYS A 240 9.35 -19.04 1.23
N TRP A 241 8.87 -18.73 2.43
CA TRP A 241 8.68 -17.37 2.92
C TRP A 241 9.84 -16.94 3.81
N LYS A 242 10.27 -15.69 3.64
CA LYS A 242 11.28 -15.05 4.48
C LYS A 242 10.67 -13.82 5.16
N ILE A 243 11.09 -13.57 6.39
CA ILE A 243 10.71 -12.34 7.09
C ILE A 243 11.54 -11.19 6.55
N THR A 244 10.86 -10.19 6.03
CA THR A 244 11.45 -8.95 5.51
C THR A 244 11.44 -7.88 6.60
N LEU A 245 10.29 -7.69 7.25
CA LEU A 245 10.10 -6.77 8.37
C LEU A 245 9.31 -7.45 9.48
N LYS A 246 9.57 -7.02 10.71
CA LYS A 246 8.80 -7.39 11.90
C LYS A 246 8.47 -6.11 12.69
N SER A 247 7.21 -5.97 13.10
CA SER A 247 6.82 -4.83 13.93
C SER A 247 7.49 -4.89 15.30
N ASN A 248 7.92 -3.72 15.77
CA ASN A 248 8.54 -3.54 17.07
C ASN A 248 7.44 -3.32 18.11
N ASN A 249 6.72 -4.39 18.44
CA ASN A 249 5.89 -4.36 19.62
C ASN A 249 6.80 -4.51 20.85
N ASN A 250 7.22 -3.36 21.40
CA ASN A 250 7.68 -3.26 22.78
C ASN A 250 6.49 -3.58 23.69
N GLY A 251 6.12 -4.86 23.76
CA GLY A 251 5.39 -5.36 24.90
C GLY A 251 6.31 -5.20 26.10
N ASN A 252 5.93 -4.36 27.05
CA ASN A 252 6.59 -4.19 28.33
C ASN A 252 7.12 -5.54 28.84
N GLN A 253 8.45 -5.66 28.94
CA GLN A 253 9.07 -6.48 29.97
C GLN A 253 8.90 -5.78 31.32
#